data_AF-A0A643C1L0-F1
#
_entry.id   AF-A0A643C1L0-F1
#
_cell.length_a   1.000
_cell.length_b   1.000
_cell.length_c   1.000
_cell.angle_alpha   90.00
_cell.angle_beta   90.00
_cell.angle_gamma   90.00
#
_symmetry.space_group_name_H-M   'P 1'
#
loop_
_entity.id
_entity.type
_entity.pdbx_description
1 polymer ?
#
loop_
_entity_poly.entity_id
_entity_poly.type
_entity_poly.pdbx_seq_one_letter_code
_entity_poly.pdbx_strand_id
1 'polypeptide(L)'
;GEEVNAGRIGLTLVLAGMVGSILCGLWLDYTKTYKHTTLTVYILSFVGMVIFTFTLNLGHIIIVFVTGGLLGFFMTGYLPLGFEFAVEITYPESEGTSSGLLNAAAQIFGILFTLAQGKLTSDYGPRTGNVFLCVWMFVGIILTGLTELKKKIR
;
A
#
# COMPACT_ATOMS: atom_id res chain seq x y z
N GLY A 1 -11.09 14.25 -22.02
CA GLY A 1 -9.72 14.77 -21.83
C GLY A 1 -9.17 14.39 -20.46
N GLU A 2 -9.88 14.77 -19.39
CA GLU A 2 -9.48 14.47 -18.01
C GLU A 2 -9.48 12.97 -17.68
N GLU A 3 -10.41 12.19 -18.23
CA GLU A 3 -10.45 10.72 -18.07
C GLU A 3 -9.21 10.02 -18.63
N VAL A 4 -8.67 10.50 -19.76
CA VAL A 4 -7.42 9.98 -20.36
C VAL A 4 -6.24 10.27 -19.45
N ASN A 5 -6.22 11.45 -18.82
CA ASN A 5 -5.17 11.82 -17.88
C ASN A 5 -5.23 10.95 -16.61
N ALA A 6 -6.43 10.70 -16.07
CA ALA A 6 -6.63 9.78 -14.96
C ALA A 6 -6.16 8.35 -15.32
N GLY A 7 -6.50 7.85 -16.52
CA GLY A 7 -6.04 6.55 -17.00
C GLY A 7 -4.52 6.45 -17.12
N ARG A 8 -3.86 7.51 -17.60
CA ARG A 8 -2.39 7.56 -17.69
C ARG A 8 -1.72 7.60 -16.30
N ILE A 9 -2.28 8.34 -15.35
CA ILE A 9 -1.80 8.33 -13.96
C ILE A 9 -1.92 6.93 -13.37
N GLY A 10 -3.06 6.26 -13.58
CA GLY A 10 -3.26 4.86 -13.18
C GLY A 10 -2.22 3.92 -13.79
N LEU A 11 -1.93 4.06 -15.09
CA LEU A 11 -0.89 3.27 -15.76
C LEU A 11 0.49 3.50 -15.13
N THR A 12 0.86 4.75 -14.85
CA THR A 12 2.13 5.07 -14.19
C THR A 12 2.22 4.45 -12.80
N LEU A 13 1.12 4.47 -12.03
CA LEU A 13 1.06 3.84 -10.70
C LEU A 13 1.29 2.34 -10.79
N VAL A 14 0.65 1.66 -11.75
CA VAL A 14 0.82 0.21 -11.96
C VAL A 14 2.26 -0.12 -12.36
N LEU A 15 2.81 0.56 -13.36
CA LEU A 15 4.17 0.28 -13.86
C LEU A 15 5.23 0.55 -12.79
N ALA A 16 5.15 1.68 -12.09
CA ALA A 16 6.06 1.98 -11.00
C ALA A 16 5.92 0.97 -9.85
N GLY A 17 4.69 0.55 -9.57
CA GLY A 17 4.39 -0.48 -8.58
C GLY A 17 4.99 -1.84 -8.91
N MET A 18 4.92 -2.28 -10.17
CA MET A 18 5.56 -3.54 -10.59
C MET A 18 7.07 -3.52 -10.34
N VAL A 19 7.74 -2.42 -10.66
CA VAL A 19 9.17 -2.24 -10.37
C VAL A 19 9.42 -2.25 -8.86
N GLY A 20 8.58 -1.56 -8.09
CA GLY A 20 8.64 -1.53 -6.64
C GLY A 20 8.52 -2.90 -5.98
N SER A 21 7.56 -3.73 -6.42
CA SER A 21 7.38 -5.11 -5.91
C SER A 21 8.60 -5.98 -6.15
N ILE A 22 9.21 -5.90 -7.34
CA ILE A 22 10.41 -6.68 -7.67
C ILE A 22 11.58 -6.24 -6.78
N LEU A 23 11.84 -4.94 -6.69
CA LEU A 23 12.96 -4.43 -5.90
C LEU A 23 12.79 -4.67 -4.41
N CYS A 24 11.59 -4.47 -3.87
CA CYS A 24 11.30 -4.71 -2.46
C CYS A 24 11.38 -6.20 -2.11
N GLY A 25 10.86 -7.08 -2.97
CA GLY A 25 10.98 -8.53 -2.80
C GLY A 25 12.43 -8.99 -2.75
N LEU A 26 13.23 -8.62 -3.77
CA LEU A 26 14.66 -8.94 -3.82
C LEU A 26 15.44 -8.38 -2.62
N TRP A 27 15.11 -7.16 -2.19
CA TRP A 27 15.74 -6.54 -1.02
C TRP A 27 15.45 -7.31 0.27
N LEU A 28 14.20 -7.76 0.44
CA LEU A 28 13.78 -8.52 1.61
C LEU A 28 14.42 -9.91 1.64
N ASP A 29 14.52 -10.58 0.49
CA ASP A 29 15.18 -11.88 0.37
C ASP A 29 16.64 -11.84 0.84
N TYR A 30 17.34 -10.74 0.53
CA TYR A 30 18.74 -10.55 0.90
C TYR A 30 18.90 -10.13 2.37
N THR A 31 18.09 -9.18 2.85
CA THR A 31 18.26 -8.59 4.18
C THR A 31 17.63 -9.43 5.30
N LYS A 32 16.57 -10.19 4.99
CA LYS A 32 15.75 -10.96 5.95
C LYS A 32 15.24 -10.15 7.14
N THR A 33 15.20 -8.82 7.02
CA THR A 33 14.69 -7.91 8.05
C THR A 33 13.21 -7.60 7.84
N TYR A 34 12.38 -8.65 7.88
CA TYR A 34 10.95 -8.61 7.53
C TYR A 34 10.19 -7.42 8.14
N LYS A 35 10.08 -7.34 9.48
CA LYS A 35 9.32 -6.27 10.14
C LYS A 35 9.85 -4.86 9.85
N HIS A 36 11.16 -4.65 9.91
CA HIS A 36 11.74 -3.32 9.73
C HIS A 36 11.55 -2.81 8.30
N THR A 37 11.76 -3.68 7.30
CA THR A 37 11.56 -3.33 5.90
C THR A 37 10.08 -3.07 5.62
N THR A 38 9.18 -3.96 6.04
CA THR A 38 7.73 -3.82 5.87
C THR A 38 7.21 -2.53 6.48
N LEU A 39 7.62 -2.21 7.72
CA LEU A 39 7.18 -0.99 8.41
C LEU A 39 7.73 0.28 7.76
N THR A 40 9.00 0.27 7.32
CA THR A 40 9.61 1.41 6.63
C THR A 40 8.90 1.70 5.31
N VAL A 41 8.69 0.68 4.48
CA VAL A 41 7.99 0.84 3.20
C VAL A 41 6.53 1.24 3.42
N TYR A 42 5.87 0.73 4.46
CA TYR A 42 4.50 1.14 4.77
C TYR A 42 4.41 2.64 5.16
N ILE A 43 5.36 3.14 5.95
CA ILE A 43 5.45 4.58 6.27
C ILE A 43 5.69 5.40 4.99
N LEU A 44 6.60 4.97 4.12
CA LEU A 44 6.85 5.65 2.85
C LEU A 44 5.61 5.68 1.95
N SER A 45 4.85 4.59 1.89
CA SER A 45 3.56 4.53 1.20
C SER A 45 2.55 5.51 1.78
N PHE A 46 2.47 5.63 3.10
CA PHE A 46 1.57 6.59 3.77
C PHE A 46 1.96 8.04 3.45
N VAL A 47 3.25 8.38 3.54
CA VAL A 47 3.75 9.70 3.13
C VAL A 47 3.44 9.97 1.66
N GLY A 48 3.65 8.98 0.78
CA GLY A 48 3.30 9.06 -0.64
C GLY A 48 1.80 9.32 -0.85
N MET A 49 0.93 8.67 -0.09
CA MET A 49 -0.52 8.86 -0.17
C MET A 49 -0.95 10.24 0.29
N VAL A 50 -0.37 10.75 1.38
CA VAL A 50 -0.59 12.12 1.88
C VAL A 50 -0.18 13.12 0.81
N ILE A 51 1.03 13.00 0.25
CA ILE A 51 1.53 13.88 -0.81
C ILE A 51 0.59 13.82 -2.02
N PHE A 52 0.24 12.62 -2.51
CA PHE A 52 -0.66 12.42 -3.65
C PHE A 52 -2.04 13.07 -3.43
N THR A 53 -2.56 13.00 -2.21
CA THR A 53 -3.85 13.61 -1.83
C THR A 53 -3.84 15.12 -1.98
N PHE A 54 -2.76 15.77 -1.55
CA PHE A 54 -2.63 17.21 -1.68
C PHE A 54 -2.29 17.62 -3.11
N THR A 55 -1.45 16.85 -3.83
CA THR A 55 -1.01 17.19 -5.20
C THR A 55 -2.08 16.99 -6.26
N LEU A 56 -3.03 16.09 -6.05
CA LEU A 56 -4.17 15.87 -6.94
C LEU A 56 -4.96 17.15 -7.27
N ASN A 57 -4.95 18.14 -6.37
CA ASN A 57 -5.74 19.36 -6.53
C ASN A 57 -4.95 20.55 -7.08
N LEU A 58 -3.64 20.43 -7.29
CA LEU A 58 -2.81 21.55 -7.78
C LEU A 58 -2.95 21.78 -9.30
N GLY A 59 -3.64 20.91 -10.05
CA GLY A 59 -3.81 21.04 -11.50
C GLY A 59 -2.53 20.77 -12.32
N HIS A 60 -1.38 20.59 -11.68
CA HIS A 60 -0.12 20.28 -12.33
C HIS A 60 0.03 18.77 -12.58
N ILE A 61 -0.36 18.34 -13.79
CA ILE A 61 -0.42 16.93 -14.15
C ILE A 61 0.90 16.18 -13.94
N ILE A 62 2.05 16.82 -14.25
CA ILE A 62 3.39 16.23 -14.10
C ILE A 62 3.68 15.89 -12.63
N ILE A 63 3.29 16.74 -11.70
CA ILE A 63 3.48 16.53 -10.26
C ILE A 63 2.63 15.33 -9.80
N VAL A 64 1.41 15.20 -10.31
CA VAL A 64 0.54 14.05 -10.03
C VAL A 64 1.12 12.75 -10.59
N PHE A 65 1.76 12.78 -11.76
CA PHE A 65 2.48 11.62 -12.32
C PHE A 65 3.66 11.18 -11.44
N VAL A 66 4.51 12.11 -11.01
CA VAL A 66 5.67 11.80 -10.16
C VAL A 66 5.22 11.26 -8.81
N THR A 67 4.25 11.92 -8.17
CA THR A 67 3.76 11.52 -6.86
C THR A 67 2.93 10.23 -6.91
N GLY A 68 2.14 10.03 -7.96
CA GLY A 68 1.44 8.77 -8.21
C GLY A 68 2.38 7.61 -8.53
N GLY A 69 3.49 7.87 -9.24
CA GLY A 69 4.55 6.88 -9.48
C GLY A 69 5.27 6.47 -8.18
N LEU A 70 5.64 7.44 -7.34
CA LEU A 70 6.22 7.18 -6.02
C LEU A 70 5.26 6.40 -5.12
N LEU A 71 3.99 6.82 -5.07
CA LEU A 71 2.94 6.10 -4.34
C LEU A 71 2.82 4.67 -4.84
N GLY A 72 2.72 4.46 -6.16
CA GLY A 72 2.63 3.13 -6.77
C GLY A 72 3.82 2.25 -6.43
N PHE A 73 5.04 2.79 -6.56
CA PHE A 73 6.27 2.09 -6.22
C PHE A 73 6.27 1.55 -4.79
N PHE A 74 5.98 2.40 -3.80
CA PHE A 74 6.00 1.98 -2.40
C PHE A 74 4.77 1.15 -2.01
N MET A 75 3.57 1.48 -2.50
CA MET A 75 2.35 0.74 -2.14
C MET A 75 2.34 -0.68 -2.70
N THR A 76 2.64 -0.83 -3.98
CA THR A 76 2.71 -2.18 -4.57
C THR A 76 3.98 -2.89 -4.12
N GLY A 77 5.06 -2.15 -3.84
CA GLY A 77 6.27 -2.64 -3.19
C GLY A 77 6.03 -3.25 -1.81
N TYR A 78 5.11 -2.67 -1.04
CA TYR A 78 4.69 -3.17 0.27
C TYR A 78 3.97 -4.53 0.20
N LEU A 79 3.26 -4.82 -0.90
CA LEU A 79 2.45 -6.02 -1.04
C LEU A 79 3.25 -7.34 -0.83
N PRO A 80 4.36 -7.61 -1.56
CA PRO A 80 5.16 -8.81 -1.32
C PRO A 80 5.76 -8.83 0.10
N LEU A 81 6.19 -7.68 0.62
CA LEU A 81 6.73 -7.57 1.98
C LEU A 81 5.69 -7.95 3.05
N GLY A 82 4.42 -7.59 2.83
CA GLY A 82 3.30 -7.90 3.70
C GLY A 82 2.99 -9.40 3.73
N PHE A 83 3.04 -10.08 2.57
CA PHE A 83 2.86 -11.54 2.49
C PHE A 83 3.97 -12.29 3.23
N GLU A 84 5.23 -11.94 2.94
CA GLU A 84 6.39 -12.53 3.60
C GLU A 84 6.36 -12.30 5.11
N PHE A 85 6.01 -11.08 5.54
CA PHE A 85 5.86 -10.76 6.96
C PHE A 85 4.72 -11.55 7.61
N ALA A 86 3.58 -11.69 6.94
CA ALA A 86 2.44 -12.46 7.44
C ALA A 86 2.78 -13.94 7.63
N VAL A 87 3.48 -14.56 6.68
CA VAL A 87 3.97 -15.94 6.78
C VAL A 87 4.93 -16.10 7.96
N GLU A 88 5.84 -15.15 8.16
CA GLU A 88 6.82 -15.23 9.26
C GLU A 88 6.14 -15.13 10.65
N ILE A 89 5.08 -14.30 10.81
CA ILE A 89 4.37 -14.17 12.10
C ILE A 89 3.43 -15.34 12.39
N THR A 90 2.94 -16.06 11.38
CA THR A 90 2.01 -17.20 11.53
C THR A 90 2.71 -18.55 11.60
N TYR A 91 4.04 -18.61 11.51
CA TYR A 91 4.81 -19.85 11.60
C TYR A 91 4.46 -20.66 12.87
N PRO A 92 4.26 -22.00 12.80
CA PRO A 92 4.55 -22.92 11.69
C PRO A 92 3.37 -23.21 10.76
N GLU A 93 2.42 -22.28 10.60
CA GLU A 93 1.31 -22.46 9.66
C GLU A 93 1.79 -22.47 8.20
N SER A 94 1.03 -23.15 7.33
CA SER A 94 1.31 -23.22 5.89
C SER A 94 1.37 -21.82 5.26
N GLU A 95 2.38 -21.58 4.42
CA GLU A 95 2.53 -20.31 3.68
C GLU A 95 1.32 -20.03 2.79
N GLY A 96 0.76 -21.10 2.18
CA GLY A 96 -0.42 -21.04 1.34
C GLY A 96 -1.69 -20.67 2.13
N THR A 97 -1.83 -21.17 3.36
CA THR A 97 -2.96 -20.83 4.24
C THR A 97 -2.87 -19.35 4.65
N SER A 98 -1.70 -18.91 5.09
CA SER A 98 -1.46 -17.54 5.55
C SER A 98 -1.69 -16.52 4.44
N SER A 99 -1.11 -16.77 3.27
CA SER A 99 -1.27 -15.90 2.09
C SER A 99 -2.70 -15.94 1.54
N GLY A 100 -3.36 -17.10 1.60
CA GLY A 100 -4.75 -17.26 1.18
C GLY A 100 -5.72 -16.44 2.06
N LEU A 101 -5.59 -16.54 3.38
CA LEU A 101 -6.40 -15.77 4.33
C LEU A 101 -6.14 -14.26 4.20
N LEU A 102 -4.87 -13.85 4.04
CA LEU A 102 -4.53 -12.44 3.86
C LEU A 102 -5.11 -11.87 2.56
N ASN A 103 -5.07 -12.62 1.46
CA ASN A 103 -5.71 -12.22 0.19
C ASN A 103 -7.23 -12.13 0.32
N ALA A 104 -7.87 -13.10 0.98
CA ALA A 104 -9.31 -13.09 1.20
C ALA A 104 -9.73 -11.85 2.00
N ALA A 105 -9.01 -11.52 3.08
CA ALA A 105 -9.22 -10.31 3.85
C ALA A 105 -9.02 -9.05 3.01
N ALA A 106 -7.92 -8.97 2.23
CA ALA A 106 -7.61 -7.83 1.38
C ALA A 106 -8.72 -7.55 0.36
N GLN A 107 -9.33 -8.60 -0.24
CA GLN A 107 -10.44 -8.42 -1.17
C GLN A 107 -11.71 -7.92 -0.49
N ILE A 108 -12.07 -8.48 0.68
CA ILE A 108 -13.25 -8.04 1.45
C ILE A 108 -13.10 -6.57 1.85
N PHE A 109 -11.98 -6.21 2.48
CA PHE A 109 -11.72 -4.83 2.87
C PHE A 109 -11.57 -3.91 1.64
N GLY A 110 -10.98 -4.40 0.56
CA GLY A 110 -10.84 -3.67 -0.71
C GLY A 110 -12.19 -3.25 -1.28
N ILE A 111 -13.17 -4.16 -1.31
CA ILE A 111 -14.54 -3.85 -1.74
C ILE A 111 -15.18 -2.82 -0.80
N LEU A 112 -15.12 -3.05 0.53
CA LEU A 112 -15.71 -2.15 1.52
C LEU A 112 -15.14 -0.73 1.44
N PHE A 113 -13.81 -0.60 1.39
CA PHE A 113 -13.13 0.70 1.34
C PHE A 113 -13.33 1.39 0.00
N THR A 114 -13.37 0.66 -1.12
CA THR A 114 -13.67 1.24 -2.43
C THR A 114 -15.08 1.85 -2.46
N LEU A 115 -16.08 1.14 -1.92
CA LEU A 115 -17.45 1.66 -1.84
C LEU A 115 -17.56 2.86 -0.90
N ALA A 116 -16.93 2.78 0.28
CA ALA A 116 -16.91 3.87 1.25
C ALA A 116 -16.23 5.13 0.68
N GLN A 117 -15.03 4.97 0.12
CA GLN A 117 -14.30 6.06 -0.53
C GLN A 117 -15.06 6.63 -1.72
N GLY A 118 -15.69 5.79 -2.55
CA GLY A 118 -16.51 6.23 -3.68
C GLY A 118 -17.66 7.14 -3.23
N LYS A 119 -18.36 6.75 -2.15
CA LYS A 119 -19.42 7.58 -1.58
C LYS A 119 -18.89 8.89 -0.99
N LEU A 120 -17.81 8.83 -0.20
CA LEU A 120 -17.14 10.01 0.35
C LEU A 120 -16.66 10.98 -0.74
N THR A 121 -16.17 10.43 -1.85
CA THR A 121 -15.69 11.20 -3.00
C THR A 121 -16.84 11.87 -3.75
N SER A 122 -17.98 11.19 -3.90
CA SER A 122 -19.18 11.75 -4.53
C SER A 122 -19.81 12.87 -3.69
N ASP A 123 -19.92 12.67 -2.37
CA ASP A 123 -20.65 13.59 -1.49
C ASP A 123 -19.78 14.78 -1.03
N TYR A 124 -18.48 14.55 -0.79
CA TYR A 124 -17.56 15.53 -0.17
C TYR A 124 -16.28 15.79 -0.98
N GLY A 125 -16.17 15.22 -2.18
CA GLY A 125 -15.04 15.41 -3.09
C GLY A 125 -13.84 14.45 -2.86
N PRO A 126 -12.91 14.36 -3.83
CA PRO A 126 -11.82 13.38 -3.83
C PRO A 126 -10.84 13.48 -2.65
N ARG A 127 -10.64 14.69 -2.11
CA ARG A 127 -9.77 14.90 -0.94
C ARG A 127 -10.28 14.12 0.26
N THR A 128 -11.59 14.15 0.51
CA THR A 128 -12.21 13.51 1.67
C THR A 128 -12.11 11.99 1.56
N GLY A 129 -12.34 11.44 0.38
CA GLY A 129 -12.11 10.01 0.11
C GLY A 129 -10.66 9.57 0.33
N ASN A 130 -9.70 10.37 -0.12
CA ASN A 130 -8.29 10.07 0.08
C ASN A 130 -7.85 10.21 1.55
N VAL A 131 -8.37 11.21 2.28
CA VAL A 131 -8.12 11.36 3.73
C VAL A 131 -8.66 10.15 4.49
N PHE A 132 -9.81 9.61 4.11
CA PHE A 132 -10.34 8.36 4.68
C PHE A 132 -9.34 7.20 4.53
N LEU A 133 -8.75 7.02 3.35
CA LEU A 133 -7.71 6.01 3.13
C LEU A 133 -6.45 6.30 3.95
N CYS A 134 -6.00 7.56 4.04
CA CYS A 134 -4.87 7.95 4.87
C CYS A 134 -5.09 7.57 6.35
N VAL A 135 -6.28 7.84 6.91
CA VAL A 135 -6.60 7.46 8.30
C VAL A 135 -6.47 5.95 8.48
N TRP A 136 -7.00 5.14 7.57
CA TRP A 136 -6.88 3.68 7.68
C TRP A 136 -5.44 3.19 7.50
N MET A 137 -4.67 3.78 6.59
CA MET A 137 -3.25 3.46 6.48
C MET A 137 -2.49 3.78 7.77
N PHE A 138 -2.80 4.90 8.41
CA PHE A 138 -2.17 5.29 9.67
C PHE A 138 -2.50 4.30 10.80
N VAL A 139 -3.76 3.89 10.91
CA VAL A 139 -4.14 2.83 11.86
C VAL A 139 -3.41 1.52 11.54
N GLY A 140 -3.28 1.16 10.27
CA GLY A 140 -2.50 0.01 9.84
C GLY A 140 -1.03 0.08 10.27
N ILE A 141 -0.37 1.24 10.14
CA ILE A 141 1.02 1.45 10.61
C ILE A 141 1.12 1.19 12.12
N ILE A 142 0.19 1.71 12.91
CA ILE A 142 0.15 1.48 14.36
C ILE A 142 0.01 -0.01 14.65
N LEU A 143 -0.96 -0.67 14.01
CA LEU A 143 -1.20 -2.11 14.21
C LEU A 143 0.05 -2.93 13.84
N THR A 144 0.66 -2.69 12.68
CA THR A 144 1.89 -3.37 12.26
C THR A 144 3.07 -3.10 13.20
N GLY A 145 3.17 -1.88 13.75
CA GLY A 145 4.20 -1.54 14.74
C GLY A 145 4.03 -2.32 16.05
N LEU A 146 2.79 -2.43 16.53
CA LEU A 146 2.41 -3.17 17.74
C LEU A 146 2.51 -4.69 17.59
N THR A 147 2.50 -5.22 16.36
CA THR A 147 2.67 -6.65 16.14
C THR A 147 4.05 -7.10 16.62
N GLU A 148 4.07 -7.86 17.71
CA GLU A 148 5.29 -8.49 18.23
C GLU A 148 5.76 -9.57 17.26
N LEU A 149 7.02 -9.47 16.82
CA LEU A 149 7.67 -10.54 16.09
C LEU A 149 8.08 -11.58 17.13
N LYS A 150 7.37 -12.71 17.19
CA LYS A 150 7.90 -13.85 17.96
C LYS A 150 9.26 -14.19 17.38
N LYS A 151 10.33 -13.95 18.16
CA LYS A 151 11.70 -14.29 17.77
C LYS A 151 11.72 -15.74 17.29
N LYS A 152 12.14 -15.93 16.05
CA LYS A 152 12.46 -17.22 15.47
C LYS A 152 13.42 -17.93 16.42
N ILE A 153 12.95 -19.00 17.07
CA ILE A 153 13.83 -19.98 17.69
C ILE A 153 14.42 -20.79 16.52
N ARG A 154 15.57 -20.35 16.02
CA ARG A 154 16.46 -21.19 15.21
C ARG A 154 17.83 -21.17 15.87
#